data_AF-A0A2M7WSJ2-F1
#
_entry.id   AF-A0A2M7WSJ2-F1
#
_cell.length_a   1.000
_cell.length_b   1.000
_cell.length_c   1.000
_cell.angle_alpha   90.00
_cell.angle_beta   90.00
_cell.angle_gamma   90.00
#
_symmetry.space_group_name_H-M   'P 1'
#
loop_
_entity.id
_entity.type
_entity.pdbx_description
1 polymer ?
#
loop_
_entity_poly.entity_id
_entity_poly.type
_entity_poly.pdbx_seq_one_letter_code
_entity_poly.pdbx_strand_id
1 'polypeptide(L)'
;MNEIDKLTEDQYKTLPPNLQRAIKAVPWKTIVRDIGKTNLLSVEQTVSLEQETMLVIYGFENPRNYLSNLAREVGIDQEKATLIANVVSDRVLSVIDEKVNGMTNINNQVIEQSFTPITVPEIPPTTLPMIEKGETAHDVPHSEPTINQEQPKAEKVSLPDYRYPDGQDPYREALK
;
A
#
# COMPACT_ATOMS: atom_id res chain seq x y z
N MET A 1 -33.85 -10.78 3.45
CA MET A 1 -32.53 -10.93 4.08
C MET A 1 -31.71 -11.77 3.13
N ASN A 2 -30.57 -11.27 2.63
CA ASN A 2 -29.75 -12.08 1.73
C ASN A 2 -29.03 -13.18 2.53
N GLU A 3 -28.71 -14.30 1.89
CA GLU A 3 -28.04 -15.45 2.56
C GLU A 3 -26.68 -15.05 3.13
N ILE A 4 -25.97 -14.14 2.45
CA ILE A 4 -24.67 -13.60 2.87
C ILE A 4 -24.79 -12.74 4.13
N ASP A 5 -25.84 -11.92 4.24
CA ASP A 5 -26.07 -11.08 5.42
C ASP A 5 -26.29 -11.96 6.66
N LYS A 6 -27.06 -13.04 6.48
CA LYS A 6 -27.33 -14.01 7.54
C LYS A 6 -26.04 -14.72 7.99
N LEU A 7 -25.24 -15.21 7.05
CA LEU A 7 -23.96 -15.87 7.36
C LEU A 7 -23.03 -14.93 8.14
N THR A 8 -22.96 -13.68 7.71
CA THR A 8 -22.12 -12.64 8.34
C THR A 8 -22.58 -12.34 9.77
N GLU A 9 -23.90 -12.26 9.99
CA GLU A 9 -24.48 -12.06 11.31
C GLU A 9 -24.26 -13.26 12.24
N ASP A 10 -24.41 -14.47 11.71
CA ASP A 10 -24.20 -15.70 12.46
C ASP A 10 -22.72 -15.85 12.87
N GLN A 11 -21.78 -15.56 11.97
CA GLN A 11 -20.36 -15.54 12.32
C GLN A 11 -20.06 -14.46 13.36
N TYR A 12 -20.61 -13.26 13.22
CA TYR A 12 -20.40 -12.21 14.22
C TYR A 12 -20.85 -12.66 15.62
N LYS A 13 -21.91 -13.46 15.73
CA LYS A 13 -22.40 -14.02 17.00
C LYS A 13 -21.47 -15.10 17.58
N THR A 14 -20.70 -15.81 16.77
CA THR A 14 -19.72 -16.82 17.25
C THR A 14 -18.47 -16.18 17.83
N LEU A 15 -18.18 -14.92 17.51
CA LEU A 15 -17.01 -14.19 18.02
C LEU A 15 -17.04 -14.06 19.54
N PRO A 16 -15.88 -14.04 20.22
CA PRO A 16 -15.82 -13.78 21.65
C PRO A 16 -16.48 -12.44 22.03
N PRO A 17 -17.18 -12.33 23.18
CA PRO A 17 -17.88 -11.10 23.57
C PRO A 17 -17.01 -9.85 23.65
N ASN A 18 -15.73 -10.00 24.00
CA ASN A 18 -14.78 -8.88 24.03
C ASN A 18 -14.50 -8.35 22.62
N LEU A 19 -14.29 -9.26 21.65
CA LEU A 19 -14.09 -8.89 20.25
C LEU A 19 -15.33 -8.27 19.64
N GLN A 20 -16.52 -8.82 19.90
CA GLN A 20 -17.79 -8.22 19.48
C GLN A 20 -17.94 -6.76 19.97
N ARG A 21 -17.64 -6.51 21.25
CA ARG A 21 -17.70 -5.15 21.82
C ARG A 21 -16.67 -4.22 21.19
N ALA A 22 -15.44 -4.70 20.97
CA ALA A 22 -14.39 -3.92 20.33
C ALA A 22 -14.77 -3.52 18.89
N ILE A 23 -15.27 -4.47 18.09
CA ILE A 23 -15.73 -4.23 16.72
C ILE A 23 -16.88 -3.20 16.70
N LYS A 24 -17.87 -3.33 17.59
CA LYS A 24 -18.98 -2.37 17.70
C LYS A 24 -18.54 -0.96 18.12
N ALA A 25 -17.48 -0.86 18.92
CA ALA A 25 -16.98 0.42 19.42
C ALA A 25 -16.14 1.19 18.39
N VAL A 26 -15.64 0.52 17.35
CA VAL A 26 -14.84 1.15 16.29
C VAL A 26 -15.72 1.37 15.06
N PRO A 27 -15.82 2.60 14.52
CA PRO A 27 -16.56 2.88 13.29
C PRO A 27 -15.75 2.42 12.06
N TRP A 28 -15.33 1.15 12.03
CA TRP A 28 -14.35 0.62 11.09
C TRP A 28 -14.80 0.79 9.63
N LYS A 29 -16.09 0.61 9.32
CA LYS A 29 -16.62 0.83 7.95
C LYS A 29 -16.35 2.25 7.47
N THR A 30 -16.59 3.24 8.33
CA THR A 30 -16.36 4.66 7.98
C THR A 30 -14.88 4.92 7.75
N ILE A 31 -14.02 4.41 8.64
CA ILE A 31 -12.56 4.55 8.53
C ILE A 31 -12.05 3.93 7.23
N VAL A 32 -12.46 2.69 6.92
CA VAL A 32 -12.06 1.98 5.71
C VAL A 32 -12.52 2.71 4.45
N ARG A 33 -13.76 3.21 4.44
CA ARG A 33 -14.28 4.00 3.32
C ARG A 33 -13.47 5.28 3.09
N ASP A 34 -13.04 5.94 4.17
CA ASP A 34 -12.23 7.15 4.08
C ASP A 34 -10.79 6.84 3.63
N ILE A 35 -10.24 5.68 4.00
CA ILE A 35 -8.97 5.17 3.47
C ILE A 35 -9.10 4.94 1.95
N GLY A 36 -10.18 4.32 1.49
CA GLY A 36 -10.42 4.10 0.06
C GLY A 36 -10.46 5.41 -0.73
N LYS A 37 -11.20 6.41 -0.23
CA LYS A 37 -11.25 7.75 -0.84
C LYS A 37 -9.89 8.45 -0.86
N THR A 38 -9.15 8.39 0.25
CA THR A 38 -7.83 9.03 0.38
C THR A 38 -6.82 8.45 -0.61
N ASN A 39 -6.95 7.16 -0.93
CA ASN A 39 -6.09 6.45 -1.88
C ASN A 39 -6.65 6.42 -3.31
N LEU A 40 -7.66 7.26 -3.60
CA LEU A 40 -8.28 7.40 -4.91
C LEU A 40 -8.82 6.06 -5.47
N LEU A 41 -9.31 5.18 -4.60
CA LEU A 41 -10.00 3.97 -5.02
C LEU A 41 -11.35 4.32 -5.66
N SER A 42 -11.77 3.52 -6.63
CA SER A 42 -13.14 3.61 -7.15
C SER A 42 -14.16 3.22 -6.07
N VAL A 43 -15.44 3.52 -6.31
CA VAL A 43 -16.52 3.12 -5.41
C VAL A 43 -16.56 1.59 -5.25
N GLU A 44 -16.42 0.86 -6.35
CA GLU A 44 -16.40 -0.61 -6.36
C GLU A 44 -15.19 -1.16 -5.59
N GLN A 45 -14.00 -0.60 -5.82
CA GLN A 45 -12.79 -0.97 -5.08
C GLN A 45 -12.90 -0.69 -3.59
N THR A 46 -13.55 0.40 -3.22
CA THR A 46 -13.79 0.73 -1.81
C THR A 46 -14.76 -0.28 -1.17
N VAL A 47 -15.77 -0.73 -1.91
CA VAL A 47 -16.67 -1.80 -1.45
C VAL A 47 -15.91 -3.12 -1.27
N SER A 48 -15.04 -3.50 -2.22
CA SER A 48 -14.18 -4.68 -2.06
C SER A 48 -13.25 -4.56 -0.85
N LEU A 49 -12.63 -3.38 -0.64
CA LEU A 49 -11.80 -3.12 0.53
C LEU A 49 -12.58 -3.27 1.85
N GLU A 50 -13.82 -2.75 1.91
CA GLU A 50 -14.70 -2.93 3.07
C GLU A 50 -15.00 -4.41 3.32
N GLN A 51 -15.25 -5.18 2.27
CA GLN A 51 -15.53 -6.61 2.35
C GLN A 51 -14.32 -7.41 2.84
N GLU A 52 -13.14 -7.21 2.24
CA GLU A 52 -11.91 -7.88 2.67
C GLU A 52 -11.57 -7.57 4.13
N THR A 53 -11.76 -6.31 4.54
CA THR A 53 -11.53 -5.91 5.93
C THR A 53 -12.53 -6.57 6.88
N MET A 54 -13.80 -6.69 6.47
CA MET A 54 -14.83 -7.41 7.24
C MET A 54 -14.46 -8.88 7.42
N LEU A 55 -13.99 -9.55 6.36
CA LEU A 55 -13.62 -10.96 6.40
C LEU A 55 -12.51 -11.22 7.42
N VAL A 56 -11.51 -10.33 7.50
CA VAL A 56 -10.45 -10.42 8.51
C VAL A 56 -10.98 -10.16 9.92
N ILE A 57 -11.72 -9.07 10.13
CA ILE A 57 -12.21 -8.68 11.47
C ILE A 57 -13.17 -9.76 12.03
N TYR A 58 -13.93 -10.43 11.16
CA TYR A 58 -14.90 -11.45 11.56
C TYR A 58 -14.28 -12.86 11.59
N GLY A 59 -12.97 -12.95 11.32
CA GLY A 59 -12.21 -14.20 11.39
C GLY A 59 -12.54 -15.21 10.30
N PHE A 60 -13.17 -14.78 9.19
CA PHE A 60 -13.32 -15.62 8.00
C PHE A 60 -11.99 -15.82 7.29
N GLU A 61 -11.10 -14.83 7.38
CA GLU A 61 -9.79 -14.86 6.74
C GLU A 61 -8.65 -14.59 7.73
N ASN A 62 -7.48 -15.13 7.40
CA ASN A 62 -6.27 -14.90 8.19
C ASN A 62 -5.70 -13.50 7.88
N PRO A 63 -5.41 -12.66 8.88
CA PRO A 63 -4.80 -11.33 8.67
C PRO A 63 -3.50 -11.37 7.86
N ARG A 64 -2.74 -12.47 7.89
CA ARG A 64 -1.51 -12.62 7.10
C ARG A 64 -1.75 -12.66 5.59
N ASN A 65 -2.95 -13.07 5.17
CA ASN A 65 -3.34 -13.14 3.77
C ASN A 65 -3.98 -11.84 3.30
N TYR A 66 -4.23 -10.88 4.20
CA TYR A 66 -4.95 -9.65 3.89
C TYR A 66 -4.30 -8.86 2.76
N LEU A 67 -2.97 -8.72 2.77
CA LEU A 67 -2.25 -8.02 1.70
C LEU A 67 -2.45 -8.67 0.33
N SER A 68 -2.29 -9.99 0.24
CA SER A 68 -2.48 -10.72 -1.02
C SER A 68 -3.93 -10.68 -1.50
N ASN A 69 -4.88 -10.73 -0.56
CA ASN A 69 -6.29 -10.66 -0.87
C ASN A 69 -6.68 -9.25 -1.35
N LEU A 70 -6.15 -8.19 -0.73
CA LEU A 70 -6.35 -6.83 -1.21
C LEU A 70 -5.89 -6.63 -2.64
N ALA A 71 -4.67 -7.06 -2.97
CA ALA A 71 -4.15 -6.93 -4.33
C ALA A 71 -5.06 -7.66 -5.35
N ARG A 72 -5.57 -8.84 -4.98
CA ARG A 72 -6.41 -9.69 -5.85
C ARG A 72 -7.85 -9.21 -5.97
N GLU A 73 -8.54 -9.01 -4.85
CA GLU A 73 -9.99 -8.75 -4.80
C GLU A 73 -10.34 -7.28 -5.01
N VAL A 74 -9.45 -6.36 -4.61
CA VAL A 74 -9.61 -4.92 -4.90
C VAL A 74 -9.03 -4.58 -6.29
N GLY A 75 -8.20 -5.45 -6.87
CA GLY A 75 -7.62 -5.26 -8.20
C GLY A 75 -6.65 -4.07 -8.24
N ILE A 76 -5.76 -3.98 -7.26
CA ILE A 76 -4.75 -2.92 -7.12
C ILE A 76 -3.34 -3.50 -7.16
N ASP A 77 -2.37 -2.67 -7.52
CA ASP A 77 -0.97 -3.05 -7.53
C ASP A 77 -0.43 -3.34 -6.11
N GLN A 78 0.66 -4.09 -6.04
CA GLN A 78 1.24 -4.55 -4.78
C GLN A 78 1.70 -3.41 -3.87
N GLU A 79 2.21 -2.32 -4.43
CA GLU A 79 2.70 -1.18 -3.67
C GLU A 79 1.54 -0.45 -2.99
N LYS A 80 0.48 -0.17 -3.75
CA LYS A 80 -0.76 0.42 -3.23
C LYS A 80 -1.45 -0.51 -2.23
N ALA A 81 -1.49 -1.81 -2.49
CA ALA A 81 -2.04 -2.79 -1.56
C ALA A 81 -1.27 -2.77 -0.23
N THR A 82 0.06 -2.67 -0.28
CA THR A 82 0.91 -2.59 0.92
C THR A 82 0.62 -1.32 1.72
N LEU A 83 0.53 -0.17 1.04
CA LEU A 83 0.22 1.09 1.69
C LEU A 83 -1.15 1.07 2.36
N ILE A 84 -2.18 0.59 1.65
CA ILE A 84 -3.55 0.50 2.19
C ILE A 84 -3.60 -0.51 3.35
N ALA A 85 -2.97 -1.68 3.21
CA ALA A 85 -2.93 -2.70 4.25
C ALA A 85 -2.34 -2.15 5.55
N ASN A 86 -1.23 -1.40 5.47
CA ASN A 86 -0.61 -0.77 6.63
C ASN A 86 -1.55 0.25 7.28
N VAL A 87 -2.17 1.14 6.50
CA VAL A 87 -3.08 2.16 7.04
C VAL A 87 -4.32 1.52 7.68
N VAL A 88 -4.88 0.45 7.09
CA VAL A 88 -6.01 -0.29 7.69
C VAL A 88 -5.55 -1.01 8.95
N SER A 89 -4.39 -1.65 8.93
CA SER A 89 -3.82 -2.30 10.11
C SER A 89 -3.73 -1.32 11.27
N ASP A 90 -3.12 -0.15 11.06
CA ASP A 90 -2.92 0.85 12.10
C ASP A 90 -4.23 1.47 12.61
N ARG A 91 -5.13 1.85 11.69
CA ARG A 91 -6.33 2.63 12.05
C ARG A 91 -7.53 1.78 12.46
N VAL A 92 -7.51 0.49 12.12
CA VAL A 92 -8.65 -0.40 12.33
C VAL A 92 -8.24 -1.62 13.15
N LEU A 93 -7.32 -2.44 12.64
CA LEU A 93 -7.00 -3.72 13.27
C LEU A 93 -6.33 -3.52 14.63
N SER A 94 -5.31 -2.67 14.71
CA SER A 94 -4.62 -2.33 15.96
C SER A 94 -5.58 -1.70 16.97
N VAL A 95 -6.47 -0.82 16.55
CA VAL A 95 -7.45 -0.17 17.45
C VAL A 95 -8.46 -1.20 18.00
N ILE A 96 -8.88 -2.17 17.19
CA ILE A 96 -9.74 -3.27 17.66
C ILE A 96 -8.96 -4.15 18.63
N ASP A 97 -7.73 -4.53 18.31
CA ASP A 97 -6.88 -5.36 19.17
C ASP A 97 -6.59 -4.69 20.52
N GLU A 98 -6.26 -3.40 20.51
CA GLU A 98 -6.11 -2.57 21.71
C GLU A 98 -7.39 -2.54 22.55
N LYS A 99 -8.57 -2.48 21.94
CA LYS A 99 -9.84 -2.53 22.68
C LYS A 99 -10.12 -3.91 23.25
N VAL A 100 -9.76 -4.98 22.54
CA VAL A 100 -9.88 -6.35 23.05
C VAL A 100 -8.96 -6.55 24.25
N ASN A 101 -7.70 -6.18 24.11
CA ASN A 101 -6.65 -6.39 25.12
C ASN A 101 -6.74 -5.38 26.28
N GLY A 102 -7.05 -4.12 25.98
CA GLY A 102 -7.25 -3.04 26.94
C GLY A 102 -8.47 -3.25 27.86
N MET A 103 -9.50 -3.97 27.41
CA MET A 103 -10.61 -4.41 28.27
C MET A 103 -10.13 -5.36 29.39
N THR A 104 -8.99 -6.02 29.17
CA THR A 104 -8.36 -6.96 30.11
C THR A 104 -7.42 -6.26 31.11
N ASN A 105 -6.95 -5.05 30.78
CA ASN A 105 -5.86 -4.35 31.49
C ASN A 105 -6.31 -3.14 32.34
N ILE A 106 -7.61 -2.96 32.61
CA ILE A 106 -8.09 -1.93 33.56
C ILE A 106 -7.66 -2.17 35.02
N ASN A 107 -6.93 -3.25 35.33
CA ASN A 107 -6.30 -3.45 36.63
C ASN A 107 -4.84 -2.94 36.74
N ASN A 108 -4.20 -2.50 35.65
CA ASN A 108 -2.85 -1.93 35.70
C ASN A 108 -2.77 -0.66 34.82
N GLN A 109 -3.29 0.46 35.34
CA GLN A 109 -3.02 1.77 34.76
C GLN A 109 -1.64 2.27 35.18
N VAL A 110 -0.79 2.63 34.21
CA VAL A 110 -0.17 3.96 34.12
C VAL A 110 -0.02 4.33 32.65
N ILE A 111 -0.50 5.52 32.31
CA ILE A 111 -0.43 6.22 31.02
C ILE A 111 0.95 6.83 30.85
N GLU A 112 1.61 6.70 29.69
CA GLU A 112 2.45 7.78 29.14
C GLU A 112 2.39 7.78 27.60
N GLN A 113 1.49 8.60 27.07
CA GLN A 113 1.64 9.14 25.73
C GLN A 113 2.79 10.14 25.75
N SER A 114 3.93 9.79 25.16
CA SER A 114 4.96 10.75 24.75
C SER A 114 5.03 10.75 23.22
N PHE A 115 4.28 11.67 22.61
CA PHE A 115 4.67 12.16 21.28
C PHE A 115 5.94 12.99 21.49
N THR A 116 7.11 12.38 21.32
CA THR A 116 8.32 13.16 21.07
C THR A 116 8.31 13.55 19.59
N PRO A 117 8.41 14.85 19.25
CA PRO A 117 8.71 15.22 17.87
C PRO A 117 10.11 14.69 17.56
N ILE A 118 10.21 13.77 16.60
CA ILE A 118 11.51 13.35 16.07
C ILE A 118 12.12 14.60 15.43
N THR A 119 13.06 15.17 16.18
CA THR A 119 13.86 16.32 15.79
C THR A 119 14.79 15.84 14.69
N VAL A 120 14.63 16.39 13.48
CA VAL A 120 15.62 16.25 12.41
C VAL A 120 16.96 16.74 12.97
N PRO A 121 18.04 15.94 12.95
CA PRO A 121 19.33 16.43 13.40
C PRO A 121 19.78 17.57 12.47
N GLU A 122 19.83 18.77 13.03
CA GLU A 122 20.43 19.95 12.43
C GLU A 122 21.93 19.66 12.24
N ILE A 123 22.33 19.51 10.98
CA ILE A 123 23.72 19.38 10.59
C ILE A 123 24.38 20.73 10.90
N PRO A 124 25.38 20.82 11.79
CA PRO A 124 26.06 22.09 12.02
C PRO A 124 26.72 22.54 10.71
N PRO A 125 26.66 23.83 10.35
CA PRO A 125 27.47 24.34 9.25
C PRO A 125 28.93 24.20 9.68
N THR A 126 29.60 23.16 9.18
CA THR A 126 31.05 23.04 9.24
C THR A 126 31.62 24.26 8.53
N THR A 127 32.09 25.19 9.34
CA THR A 127 33.04 26.24 8.97
C THR A 127 34.22 25.57 8.28
N LEU A 128 34.21 25.60 6.94
CA LEU A 128 35.39 25.27 6.16
C LEU A 128 36.45 26.34 6.43
N PRO A 129 37.68 25.96 6.83
CA PRO A 129 38.76 26.90 6.95
C PRO A 129 39.13 27.42 5.56
N MET A 130 39.09 28.75 5.45
CA MET A 130 39.65 29.52 4.36
C MET A 130 41.16 29.24 4.26
N ILE A 131 41.59 28.61 3.17
CA ILE A 131 42.98 28.40 2.75
C ILE A 131 42.96 28.60 1.23
N GLU A 132 43.95 29.15 0.55
CA GLU A 132 44.87 30.25 0.78
C GLU A 132 45.27 30.64 -0.66
N LYS A 133 45.58 31.91 -0.85
CA LYS A 133 45.90 32.51 -2.14
C LYS A 133 47.19 31.90 -2.72
N GLY A 134 47.04 31.08 -3.76
CA GLY A 134 48.13 30.80 -4.70
C GLY A 134 48.41 29.32 -4.94
N GLU A 135 47.61 28.69 -5.80
CA GLU A 135 48.09 27.55 -6.57
C GLU A 135 47.67 27.68 -8.03
N THR A 136 48.65 27.50 -8.89
CA THR A 136 48.70 27.88 -10.29
C THR A 136 47.83 26.99 -11.18
N ALA A 137 47.22 27.62 -12.18
CA ALA A 137 46.50 26.98 -13.27
C ALA A 137 47.28 25.79 -13.84
N HIS A 138 46.71 24.60 -13.74
CA HIS A 138 47.05 23.50 -14.62
C HIS A 138 45.93 23.40 -15.65
N ASP A 139 46.28 23.72 -16.89
CA ASP A 139 45.47 23.50 -18.08
C ASP A 139 44.94 22.06 -18.10
N VAL A 140 43.62 21.92 -17.99
CA VAL A 140 42.96 20.65 -18.27
C VAL A 140 42.75 20.60 -19.79
N PRO A 141 43.37 19.65 -20.52
CA PRO A 141 43.09 19.47 -21.93
C PRO A 141 41.62 19.11 -22.11
N HIS A 142 40.93 19.87 -22.94
CA HIS A 142 39.59 19.57 -23.41
C HIS A 142 39.65 18.34 -24.33
N SER A 143 39.42 17.16 -23.77
CA SER A 143 39.12 15.96 -24.55
C SER A 143 37.61 15.79 -24.61
N GLU A 144 37.01 16.17 -25.74
CA GLU A 144 35.70 15.69 -26.15
C GLU A 144 35.74 14.15 -26.27
N PRO A 145 34.88 13.39 -25.57
CA PRO A 145 34.64 12.01 -25.96
C PRO A 145 33.74 12.00 -27.20
N THR A 146 34.41 11.83 -28.34
CA THR A 146 33.86 11.28 -29.57
C THR A 146 33.02 10.04 -29.27
N ILE A 147 31.84 10.00 -29.89
CA ILE A 147 30.96 8.84 -29.99
C ILE A 147 31.76 7.67 -30.59
N ASN A 148 31.93 6.58 -29.85
CA ASN A 148 31.92 5.28 -30.49
C ASN A 148 31.34 4.18 -29.60
N GLN A 149 30.57 3.35 -30.28
CA GLN A 149 29.61 2.36 -29.81
C GLN A 149 30.30 1.17 -29.12
N GLU A 150 29.73 0.69 -28.01
CA GLU A 150 29.38 -0.73 -27.88
C GLU A 150 28.29 -0.91 -26.81
N GLN A 151 27.04 -1.03 -27.26
CA GLN A 151 25.88 -1.33 -26.42
C GLN A 151 25.96 -2.77 -25.90
N PRO A 152 25.58 -3.05 -24.63
CA PRO A 152 25.23 -4.40 -24.24
C PRO A 152 24.01 -4.83 -25.08
N LYS A 153 24.21 -5.90 -25.85
CA LYS A 153 23.29 -6.49 -26.81
C LYS A 153 21.99 -6.89 -26.10
N ALA A 154 20.96 -6.05 -26.23
CA ALA A 154 19.59 -6.41 -25.90
C ALA A 154 19.20 -7.61 -26.76
N GLU A 155 18.99 -8.76 -26.12
CA GLU A 155 18.40 -9.92 -26.75
C GLU A 155 16.96 -9.54 -27.11
N LYS A 156 16.76 -9.14 -28.37
CA LYS A 156 15.44 -8.85 -28.93
C LYS A 156 14.62 -10.13 -28.82
N VAL A 157 13.74 -10.20 -27.83
CA VAL A 157 12.64 -11.16 -27.85
C VAL A 157 11.90 -10.91 -29.16
N SER A 158 11.98 -11.87 -30.08
CA SER A 158 11.21 -11.83 -31.32
C SER A 158 9.74 -11.82 -30.91
N LEU A 159 9.04 -10.71 -31.14
CA LEU A 159 7.59 -10.73 -31.05
C LEU A 159 7.08 -11.82 -32.02
N PRO A 160 6.07 -12.62 -31.64
CA PRO A 160 5.42 -13.49 -32.59
C PRO A 160 4.82 -12.63 -33.70
N ASP A 161 4.88 -13.13 -34.93
CA ASP A 161 4.26 -12.45 -36.07
C ASP A 161 2.74 -12.51 -35.89
N TYR A 162 2.15 -11.40 -35.45
CA TYR A 162 0.70 -11.26 -35.28
C TYR A 162 -0.02 -11.02 -36.61
N ARG A 163 0.66 -11.12 -37.76
CA ARG A 163 0.01 -11.07 -39.06
C ARG A 163 -0.81 -12.34 -39.27
N TYR A 164 -2.08 -12.16 -39.61
CA TYR A 164 -2.92 -13.26 -40.08
C TYR A 164 -2.26 -13.94 -41.29
N PRO A 165 -2.36 -15.28 -41.42
CA PRO A 165 -1.62 -16.07 -42.40
C PRO A 165 -1.83 -15.64 -43.87
N ASP A 166 -2.86 -14.84 -44.15
CA ASP A 166 -3.20 -14.34 -45.50
C ASP A 166 -3.20 -12.81 -45.62
N GLY A 167 -2.68 -12.09 -44.61
CA GLY A 167 -2.66 -10.62 -44.59
C GLY A 167 -4.04 -9.95 -44.54
N GLN A 168 -5.11 -10.75 -44.41
CA GLN A 168 -6.47 -10.28 -44.20
C GLN A 168 -6.75 -10.19 -42.71
N ASP A 169 -6.86 -8.96 -42.22
CA ASP A 169 -7.36 -8.66 -40.87
C ASP A 169 -8.90 -8.77 -40.89
N PRO A 170 -9.50 -9.79 -40.24
CA PRO A 170 -10.95 -10.01 -40.25
C PRO A 170 -11.73 -8.93 -39.48
N TYR A 171 -11.04 -8.05 -38.73
CA TYR A 171 -11.65 -6.94 -37.99
C TYR A 171 -11.43 -5.58 -38.65
N ARG A 172 -10.78 -5.54 -39.83
CA ARG A 172 -10.60 -4.31 -40.58
C ARG A 172 -11.87 -3.97 -41.33
N GLU A 173 -12.72 -3.14 -40.73
CA GLU A 173 -13.90 -2.59 -41.39
C GLU A 173 -13.51 -1.85 -42.67
N ALA A 174 -14.28 -2.05 -43.75
CA ALA A 174 -14.09 -1.29 -44.97
C ALA A 174 -14.47 0.17 -44.72
N LEU A 175 -13.51 1.08 -44.89
CA LEU A 175 -13.79 2.52 -44.92
C LEU A 175 -14.76 2.78 -46.08
N LYS A 176 -15.98 3.21 -45.75
CA LYS A 176 -16.99 3.66 -46.71
C LYS A 176 -16.75 5.08 -47.15
#